data_AF-A0A0W0ZAQ5-F1
#
_entry.id   AF-A0A0W0ZAQ5-F1
#
_cell.length_a   1.000
_cell.length_b   1.000
_cell.length_c   1.000
_cell.angle_alpha   90.00
_cell.angle_beta   90.00
_cell.angle_gamma   90.00
#
_symmetry.space_group_name_H-M   'P 1'
#
loop_
_entity.id
_entity.type
_entity.pdbx_description
1 polymer ?
#
loop_
_entity_poly.entity_id
_entity_poly.type
_entity_poly.pdbx_seq_one_letter_code
_entity_poly.pdbx_strand_id
1 'polypeptide(L)'
;MDTKFRDNAIAKNRLLLKMTLVWALSSTCAVLVLAFLCFYTLTHRQVHWLPLCTGSEFSIGEHDYSASYLHEMTQKAIDLRLTYNPETIDARYTTLSHMVEANLQDSFKKILDSERTTVHEKNISSVFYAQKIAVNTAEDKAKVEGLLYRTSHGLQLKPQPKVYLVHFSFHHGLLSLKSILEVVDAH
;
A
#
# COMPACT_ATOMS: atom_id res chain seq x y z
N MET A 1 -14.95 -53.66 -58.64
CA MET A 1 -14.74 -52.34 -58.02
C MET A 1 -13.83 -52.56 -56.82
N ASP A 2 -12.61 -52.01 -56.86
CA ASP A 2 -11.50 -52.41 -55.99
C ASP A 2 -11.66 -51.88 -54.56
N THR A 3 -12.15 -52.73 -53.65
CA THR A 3 -12.50 -52.37 -52.27
C THR A 3 -11.25 -52.05 -51.44
N LYS A 4 -10.10 -52.65 -51.75
CA LYS A 4 -8.83 -52.41 -51.04
C LYS A 4 -8.32 -50.98 -51.21
N PHE A 5 -8.55 -50.35 -52.36
CA PHE A 5 -8.15 -48.97 -52.62
C PHE A 5 -8.98 -47.98 -51.79
N ARG A 6 -10.30 -48.23 -51.69
CA ARG A 6 -11.23 -47.42 -50.91
C ARG A 6 -10.95 -47.52 -49.41
N ASP A 7 -10.69 -48.72 -48.90
CA ASP A 7 -10.43 -48.95 -47.48
C ASP A 7 -9.08 -48.32 -47.04
N ASN A 8 -8.06 -48.37 -47.90
CA ASN A 8 -6.79 -47.67 -47.67
C ASN A 8 -6.93 -46.13 -47.69
N ALA A 9 -7.79 -45.59 -48.55
CA ALA A 9 -8.06 -44.15 -48.59
C ALA A 9 -8.80 -43.66 -47.32
N ILE A 10 -9.77 -44.44 -46.84
CA ILE A 10 -10.51 -44.15 -45.60
C ILE A 10 -9.58 -44.24 -44.38
N ALA A 11 -8.72 -45.25 -44.32
CA ALA A 11 -7.75 -45.41 -43.23
C ALA A 11 -6.73 -44.25 -43.17
N LYS A 12 -6.21 -43.81 -44.32
CA LYS A 12 -5.32 -42.64 -44.40
C LYS A 12 -6.02 -41.36 -43.94
N ASN A 13 -7.24 -41.09 -44.39
CA ASN A 13 -7.99 -39.91 -43.96
C ASN A 13 -8.29 -39.91 -42.46
N ARG A 14 -8.59 -41.08 -41.87
CA ARG A 14 -8.80 -41.22 -40.42
C ARG A 14 -7.53 -40.97 -39.62
N LEU A 15 -6.38 -41.41 -40.13
CA LEU A 15 -5.07 -41.15 -39.52
C LEU A 15 -4.72 -39.66 -39.58
N LEU A 16 -4.88 -39.03 -40.75
CA LEU A 16 -4.64 -37.61 -40.95
C LEU A 16 -5.54 -36.76 -40.03
N LEU A 17 -6.82 -37.11 -39.92
CA LEU A 17 -7.76 -36.41 -39.04
C LEU A 17 -7.38 -36.55 -37.56
N LYS A 18 -6.90 -37.73 -37.13
CA LYS A 18 -6.39 -37.92 -35.76
C LYS A 18 -5.14 -37.05 -35.51
N MET A 19 -4.22 -36.99 -36.47
CA MET A 19 -3.01 -36.18 -36.34
C MET A 19 -3.32 -34.67 -36.29
N THR A 20 -4.23 -34.18 -37.13
CA THR A 20 -4.63 -32.76 -37.10
C THR A 20 -5.37 -32.40 -35.81
N LEU A 21 -6.20 -33.32 -35.27
CA LEU A 21 -6.91 -33.10 -34.02
C LEU A 21 -5.97 -33.06 -32.81
N VAL A 22 -4.97 -33.96 -32.77
CA VAL A 22 -3.92 -33.92 -31.73
C VAL A 22 -3.12 -32.62 -31.81
N TRP A 23 -2.78 -32.17 -33.02
CA TRP A 23 -2.06 -30.92 -33.22
C TRP A 23 -2.89 -29.70 -32.80
N ALA A 24 -4.18 -29.66 -33.14
CA ALA A 24 -5.11 -28.60 -32.74
C ALA A 24 -5.35 -28.56 -31.22
N LEU A 25 -5.42 -29.73 -30.57
CA LEU A 25 -5.54 -29.81 -29.12
C LEU A 25 -4.27 -29.32 -28.42
N SER A 26 -3.11 -29.70 -28.94
CA SER A 26 -1.81 -29.23 -28.44
C SER A 26 -1.65 -27.72 -28.57
N SER A 27 -2.03 -27.13 -29.71
CA SER A 27 -1.92 -25.68 -29.92
C SER A 27 -2.89 -24.90 -29.03
N THR A 28 -4.10 -25.40 -28.83
CA THR A 28 -5.09 -24.79 -27.93
C THR A 28 -4.61 -24.83 -26.47
N CYS A 29 -4.04 -25.96 -26.04
CA CYS A 29 -3.44 -26.09 -24.71
C CYS A 29 -2.30 -25.07 -24.50
N ALA A 30 -1.42 -24.90 -25.48
CA ALA A 30 -0.33 -23.93 -25.40
C ALA A 30 -0.83 -22.47 -25.27
N VAL A 31 -1.88 -22.11 -26.01
CA VAL A 31 -2.49 -20.76 -25.91
C VAL A 31 -3.13 -20.53 -24.55
N LEU A 32 -3.80 -21.54 -23.97
CA LEU A 32 -4.38 -21.44 -22.63
C LEU A 32 -3.32 -21.26 -21.54
N VAL A 33 -2.22 -22.00 -21.63
CA VAL A 33 -1.08 -21.85 -20.69
C VAL A 33 -0.47 -20.45 -20.81
N LEU A 34 -0.29 -19.94 -22.03
CA LEU A 34 0.24 -18.59 -22.25
C LEU A 34 -0.72 -17.52 -21.71
N ALA A 35 -2.03 -17.65 -21.94
CA ALA A 35 -3.03 -16.74 -21.41
C ALA A 35 -3.02 -16.72 -19.87
N PHE A 36 -2.90 -17.90 -19.25
CA PHE A 36 -2.78 -18.02 -17.80
C PHE A 36 -1.50 -17.35 -17.26
N LEU A 37 -0.35 -17.60 -17.90
CA LEU A 37 0.92 -16.97 -17.51
C LEU A 37 0.88 -15.45 -17.66
N CYS A 38 0.29 -14.93 -18.75
CA CYS A 38 0.09 -13.50 -18.94
C CYS A 38 -0.80 -12.92 -17.85
N PHE A 39 -1.93 -13.57 -17.54
CA PHE A 39 -2.82 -13.13 -16.47
C PHE A 39 -2.10 -13.11 -15.11
N TYR A 40 -1.41 -14.20 -14.76
CA TYR A 40 -0.63 -14.31 -13.53
C TYR A 40 0.44 -13.22 -13.41
N THR A 41 1.18 -12.98 -14.51
CA THR A 41 2.25 -11.98 -14.55
C THR A 41 1.70 -10.56 -14.44
N LEU A 42 0.53 -10.28 -15.02
CA LEU A 42 -0.12 -8.97 -14.90
C LEU A 42 -0.57 -8.69 -13.47
N THR A 43 -1.19 -9.67 -12.81
CA THR A 43 -1.71 -9.53 -11.43
C THR A 43 -0.62 -9.44 -10.36
N HIS A 44 0.53 -10.11 -10.57
CA HIS A 44 1.64 -10.14 -9.60
C HIS A 44 2.79 -9.20 -9.97
N ARG A 45 2.58 -8.28 -10.90
CA ARG A 45 3.62 -7.35 -11.32
C ARG A 45 3.99 -6.41 -10.17
N GLN A 46 5.09 -6.70 -9.49
CA GLN A 46 5.70 -5.80 -8.53
C GLN A 46 6.54 -4.77 -9.29
N VAL A 47 6.31 -3.48 -9.03
CA VAL A 47 7.13 -2.40 -9.56
C VAL A 47 8.13 -2.02 -8.49
N HIS A 48 9.41 -2.27 -8.77
CA HIS A 48 10.50 -1.76 -7.93
C HIS A 48 10.73 -0.30 -8.28
N TRP A 49 10.48 0.60 -7.33
CA TRP A 49 10.73 2.03 -7.49
C TRP A 49 12.03 2.38 -6.75
N LEU A 50 12.96 3.04 -7.41
CA LEU A 50 14.14 3.63 -6.75
C LEU A 50 14.15 5.14 -7.01
N PRO A 51 13.64 5.94 -6.05
CA PRO A 51 14.22 7.26 -5.88
C PRO A 51 14.16 7.75 -4.42
N LEU A 52 14.87 7.10 -3.50
CA LEU A 52 15.24 7.67 -2.20
C LEU A 52 16.61 7.08 -1.83
N CYS A 53 17.56 7.90 -1.38
CA CYS A 53 18.89 7.47 -0.91
C CYS A 53 18.82 6.69 0.42
N THR A 54 17.82 5.84 0.58
CA THR A 54 17.68 4.88 1.68
C THR A 54 18.21 3.56 1.16
N GLY A 55 19.09 2.88 1.90
CA GLY A 55 19.69 1.60 1.47
C GLY A 55 18.72 0.42 1.34
N SER A 56 17.41 0.66 1.34
CA SER A 56 16.34 -0.33 1.25
C SER A 56 15.64 -0.30 -0.11
N GLU A 57 15.40 -1.48 -0.67
CA GLU A 57 14.60 -1.63 -1.89
C GLU A 57 13.13 -1.26 -1.62
N PHE A 58 12.50 -0.51 -2.51
CA PHE A 58 11.04 -0.29 -2.50
C PHE A 58 10.39 -1.09 -3.60
N SER A 59 9.39 -1.87 -3.25
CA SER A 59 8.46 -2.51 -4.18
C SER A 59 7.03 -2.16 -3.81
N ILE A 60 6.21 -1.90 -4.83
CA ILE A 60 4.77 -1.81 -4.73
C ILE A 60 4.18 -2.57 -5.92
N GLY A 61 3.34 -3.54 -5.64
CA GLY A 61 2.55 -4.29 -6.62
C GLY A 61 1.06 -4.02 -6.42
N GLU A 62 0.23 -4.71 -7.18
CA GLU A 62 -1.23 -4.61 -7.05
C GLU A 62 -1.74 -5.26 -5.74
N HIS A 63 -1.05 -6.31 -5.28
CA HIS A 63 -1.46 -7.15 -4.14
C HIS A 63 -0.50 -7.12 -2.96
N ASP A 64 0.73 -6.61 -3.14
CA ASP A 64 1.76 -6.67 -2.13
C ASP A 64 2.66 -5.44 -2.20
N TYR A 65 3.32 -5.12 -1.09
CA TYR A 65 4.21 -3.98 -0.97
C TYR A 65 5.37 -4.27 0.00
N SER A 66 6.50 -3.63 -0.23
CA SER A 66 7.69 -3.77 0.62
C SER A 66 7.53 -3.17 2.02
N ALA A 67 8.20 -3.76 3.01
CA ALA A 67 8.23 -3.22 4.38
C ALA A 67 8.82 -1.79 4.44
N SER A 68 9.78 -1.48 3.58
CA SER A 68 10.36 -0.13 3.41
C SER A 68 9.31 0.89 2.97
N TYR A 69 8.42 0.51 2.04
CA TYR A 69 7.31 1.37 1.62
C TYR A 69 6.37 1.70 2.78
N LEU A 70 5.97 0.69 3.57
CA LEU A 70 5.15 0.92 4.76
C LEU A 70 5.86 1.78 5.81
N HIS A 71 7.17 1.59 5.97
CA HIS A 71 7.98 2.40 6.89
C HIS A 71 7.97 3.89 6.48
N GLU A 72 8.27 4.20 5.23
CA GLU A 72 8.24 5.59 4.73
C GLU A 72 6.84 6.20 4.79
N MET A 73 5.80 5.44 4.43
CA MET A 73 4.43 5.91 4.52
C MET A 73 4.00 6.18 5.96
N THR A 74 4.44 5.33 6.89
CA THR A 74 4.25 5.54 8.34
C THR A 74 4.96 6.80 8.81
N GLN A 75 6.23 6.97 8.47
CA GLN A 75 7.03 8.12 8.85
C GLN A 75 6.40 9.42 8.34
N LYS A 76 5.96 9.43 7.07
CA LYS A 76 5.27 10.56 6.46
C LYS A 76 3.93 10.86 7.14
N ALA A 77 3.11 9.84 7.40
CA ALA A 77 1.82 10.03 8.07
C ALA A 77 1.97 10.60 9.48
N ILE A 78 2.93 10.10 10.25
CA ILE A 78 3.23 10.58 11.59
C ILE A 78 3.79 12.00 11.55
N ASP A 79 4.71 12.28 10.64
CA ASP A 79 5.25 13.63 10.50
C ASP A 79 4.11 14.60 10.21
N LEU A 80 3.29 14.36 9.17
CA LEU A 80 2.14 15.18 8.80
C LEU A 80 1.14 15.41 9.94
N ARG A 81 0.96 14.40 10.81
CA ARG A 81 0.00 14.44 11.93
C ARG A 81 0.51 15.18 13.17
N LEU A 82 1.79 15.03 13.50
CA LEU A 82 2.33 15.42 14.81
C LEU A 82 3.36 16.56 14.77
N THR A 83 3.94 16.84 13.61
CA THR A 83 4.78 18.00 13.40
C THR A 83 3.90 19.11 12.81
N TYR A 84 3.80 20.27 13.42
CA TYR A 84 3.07 21.42 12.85
C TYR A 84 3.35 22.67 13.65
N ASN A 85 3.03 23.81 13.05
CA ASN A 85 2.87 25.09 13.71
C ASN A 85 1.63 25.79 13.10
N PRO A 86 1.20 26.95 13.62
CA PRO A 86 0.01 27.62 13.09
C PRO A 86 0.12 27.97 11.60
N GLU A 87 1.33 28.18 11.08
CA GLU A 87 1.53 28.52 9.66
C GLU A 87 1.48 27.31 8.72
N THR A 88 1.76 26.10 9.22
CA THR A 88 1.93 24.88 8.39
C THR A 88 0.83 23.85 8.57
N ILE A 89 0.02 23.97 9.62
CA ILE A 89 -1.01 22.98 9.97
C ILE A 89 -2.03 22.76 8.84
N ASP A 90 -2.39 23.83 8.12
CA ASP A 90 -3.37 23.76 7.03
C ASP A 90 -2.91 22.87 5.89
N ALA A 91 -1.70 23.12 5.39
CA ALA A 91 -1.09 22.33 4.32
C ALA A 91 -0.83 20.89 4.76
N ARG A 92 -0.35 20.69 5.99
CA ARG A 92 -0.06 19.36 6.55
C ARG A 92 -1.31 18.51 6.68
N TYR A 93 -2.37 19.05 7.27
CA TYR A 93 -3.63 18.34 7.48
C TYR A 93 -4.40 18.11 6.17
N THR A 94 -4.27 19.02 5.21
CA THR A 94 -4.79 18.80 3.84
C THR A 94 -4.05 17.65 3.16
N THR A 95 -2.72 17.59 3.27
CA THR A 95 -1.94 16.48 2.72
C THR A 95 -2.28 15.15 3.41
N LEU A 96 -2.46 15.16 4.73
CA LEU A 96 -2.84 13.98 5.50
C LEU A 96 -4.23 13.46 5.09
N SER A 97 -5.19 14.33 4.82
CA SER A 97 -6.56 13.92 4.45
C SER A 97 -6.63 13.24 3.07
N HIS A 98 -5.66 13.48 2.19
CA HIS A 98 -5.52 12.75 0.93
C HIS A 98 -4.98 11.33 1.11
N MET A 99 -4.33 11.03 2.25
CA MET A 99 -3.86 9.69 2.58
C MET A 99 -4.97 8.84 3.22
N VAL A 100 -6.01 9.46 3.77
CA VAL A 100 -7.08 8.77 4.50
C VAL A 100 -8.03 8.06 3.53
N GLU A 101 -8.53 6.91 3.95
CA GLU A 101 -9.55 6.17 3.20
C GLU A 101 -10.81 7.02 2.96
N ALA A 102 -11.37 6.98 1.75
CA ALA A 102 -12.50 7.82 1.34
C ALA A 102 -13.71 7.72 2.29
N ASN A 103 -13.99 6.52 2.81
CA ASN A 103 -15.08 6.25 3.75
C ASN A 103 -14.93 6.97 5.10
N LEU A 104 -13.70 7.29 5.50
CA LEU A 104 -13.37 7.91 6.79
C LEU A 104 -13.08 9.41 6.67
N GLN A 105 -12.97 9.93 5.44
CA GLN A 105 -12.47 11.27 5.16
C GLN A 105 -13.29 12.38 5.84
N ASP A 106 -14.62 12.28 5.82
CA ASP A 106 -15.51 13.27 6.45
C ASP A 106 -15.35 13.31 7.97
N SER A 107 -15.29 12.14 8.60
CA SER A 107 -15.11 12.02 10.06
C SER A 107 -13.74 12.55 10.49
N PHE A 108 -12.71 12.23 9.71
CA PHE A 108 -11.34 12.63 9.97
C PHE A 108 -11.16 14.14 9.79
N LYS A 109 -11.76 14.70 8.73
CA LYS A 109 -11.72 16.14 8.44
C LYS A 109 -12.32 16.96 9.58
N LYS A 110 -13.46 16.56 10.15
CA LYS A 110 -14.07 17.25 11.29
C LYS A 110 -13.13 17.34 12.50
N ILE A 111 -12.43 16.23 12.81
CA ILE A 111 -11.45 16.19 13.89
C ILE A 111 -10.28 17.14 13.59
N LEU A 112 -9.70 17.04 12.39
CA LEU A 112 -8.58 17.88 11.97
C LEU A 112 -8.93 19.37 11.96
N ASP A 113 -10.14 19.73 11.52
CA ASP A 113 -10.61 21.12 11.47
C ASP A 113 -10.75 21.70 12.89
N SER A 114 -11.24 20.92 13.86
CA SER A 114 -11.32 21.35 15.26
C SER A 114 -9.94 21.57 15.91
N GLU A 115 -8.99 20.70 15.58
CA GLU A 115 -7.60 20.81 16.05
C GLU A 115 -6.92 22.04 15.45
N ARG A 116 -7.14 22.31 14.15
CA ARG A 116 -6.62 23.48 13.47
C ARG A 116 -7.02 24.78 14.17
N THR A 117 -8.31 24.94 14.49
CA THR A 117 -8.80 26.12 15.23
C THR A 117 -8.07 26.27 16.56
N THR A 118 -7.94 25.18 17.31
CA THR A 118 -7.24 25.19 18.62
C THR A 118 -5.77 25.59 18.48
N VAL A 119 -5.09 25.13 17.42
CA VAL A 119 -3.67 25.42 17.17
C VAL A 119 -3.44 26.89 16.84
N HIS A 120 -4.32 27.50 16.05
CA HIS A 120 -4.26 28.94 15.77
C HIS A 120 -4.57 29.77 17.01
N GLU A 121 -5.63 29.44 17.75
CA GLU A 121 -6.04 30.18 18.94
C GLU A 121 -4.97 30.18 20.03
N LYS A 122 -4.33 29.02 20.25
CA LYS A 122 -3.37 28.82 21.34
C LYS A 122 -1.90 28.95 20.92
N ASN A 123 -1.67 29.35 19.66
CA ASN A 123 -0.36 29.43 19.03
C ASN A 123 0.53 28.21 19.37
N ILE A 124 0.00 27.02 19.07
CA ILE A 124 0.65 25.75 19.40
C ILE A 124 1.62 25.36 18.29
N SER A 125 2.84 24.98 18.66
CA SER A 125 3.74 24.27 17.77
C SER A 125 4.09 22.91 18.35
N SER A 126 4.24 21.93 17.47
CA SER A 126 4.46 20.53 17.81
C SER A 126 5.51 19.96 16.87
N VAL A 127 6.46 19.20 17.39
CA VAL A 127 7.45 18.47 16.61
C VAL A 127 7.59 17.09 17.22
N PHE A 128 7.48 16.06 16.39
CA PHE A 128 7.64 14.69 16.84
C PHE A 128 8.91 14.08 16.26
N TYR A 129 9.84 13.69 17.12
CA TYR A 129 11.06 13.00 16.73
C TYR A 129 10.85 11.50 16.88
N ALA A 130 10.53 10.84 15.77
CA ALA A 130 10.46 9.39 15.71
C ALA A 130 11.87 8.80 15.96
N GLN A 131 11.96 7.87 16.92
CA GLN A 131 13.21 7.18 17.25
C GLN A 131 13.22 5.77 16.71
N LYS A 132 12.06 5.10 16.74
CA LYS A 132 11.92 3.72 16.29
C LYS A 132 10.59 3.54 15.57
N ILE A 133 10.65 2.92 14.41
CA ILE A 133 9.47 2.55 13.62
C ILE A 133 9.56 1.05 13.37
N ALA A 134 8.62 0.30 13.92
CA ALA A 134 8.47 -1.13 13.68
C ALA A 134 7.25 -1.37 12.80
N VAL A 135 7.45 -1.96 11.63
CA VAL A 135 6.40 -2.20 10.64
C VAL A 135 6.03 -3.69 10.58
N ASN A 136 4.75 -3.97 10.37
CA ASN A 136 4.21 -5.30 10.13
C ASN A 136 3.31 -5.26 8.88
N THR A 137 3.86 -5.74 7.76
CA THR A 137 3.16 -5.77 6.47
C THR A 137 2.03 -6.80 6.44
N ALA A 138 2.05 -7.84 7.29
CA ALA A 138 0.99 -8.84 7.34
C ALA A 138 -0.31 -8.31 7.97
N GLU A 139 -0.21 -7.28 8.81
CA GLU A 139 -1.36 -6.65 9.47
C GLU A 139 -1.68 -5.24 8.95
N ASP A 140 -0.90 -4.72 7.99
CA ASP A 140 -0.94 -3.31 7.55
C ASP A 140 -0.75 -2.31 8.71
N LYS A 141 0.13 -2.63 9.67
CA LYS A 141 0.33 -1.83 10.89
C LYS A 141 1.77 -1.39 11.07
N ALA A 142 1.94 -0.27 11.74
CA ALA A 142 3.23 0.17 12.23
C ALA A 142 3.13 0.75 13.64
N LYS A 143 4.15 0.46 14.46
CA LYS A 143 4.34 1.03 15.78
C LYS A 143 5.47 2.06 15.71
N VAL A 144 5.18 3.29 16.14
CA VAL A 144 6.13 4.40 16.14
C VAL A 144 6.35 4.87 17.56
N GLU A 145 7.61 4.88 17.98
CA GLU A 145 8.05 5.32 19.30
C GLU A 145 8.94 6.56 19.13
N GLY A 146 8.71 7.59 19.94
CA GLY A 146 9.46 8.83 19.83
C GLY A 146 9.17 9.84 20.93
N LEU A 147 9.73 11.04 20.76
CA LEU A 147 9.55 12.16 21.69
C LEU A 147 8.74 13.27 21.04
N LEU A 148 7.68 13.69 21.73
CA LEU A 148 6.85 14.82 21.33
C LEU A 148 7.31 16.09 22.07
N TYR A 149 7.70 17.09 21.30
CA TYR A 149 8.01 18.43 21.76
C TYR A 149 6.86 19.34 21.39
N ARG A 150 6.34 20.09 22.36
CA ARG A 150 5.24 21.00 22.13
C ARG A 150 5.48 22.33 22.83
N THR A 151 5.11 23.40 22.15
CA THR A 151 5.14 24.75 22.69
C THR A 151 3.73 25.31 22.59
N SER A 152 3.28 26.01 23.63
CA SER A 152 2.01 26.74 23.61
C SER A 152 2.23 28.14 24.17
N HIS A 153 1.77 29.17 23.45
CA HIS A 153 1.99 30.57 23.83
C HIS A 153 3.46 30.92 24.11
N GLY A 154 4.39 30.30 23.38
CA GLY A 154 5.83 30.47 23.58
C GLY A 154 6.43 29.72 24.78
N LEU A 155 5.62 29.04 25.60
CA LEU A 155 6.10 28.19 26.69
C LEU A 155 6.36 26.78 26.17
N GLN A 156 7.62 26.34 26.26
CA GLN A 156 8.02 24.99 25.89
C GLN A 156 7.59 23.99 26.98
N LEU A 157 6.81 22.98 26.59
CA LEU A 157 6.42 21.88 27.45
C LEU A 157 7.57 20.86 27.54
N LYS A 158 7.60 20.11 28.65
CA LYS A 158 8.55 19.01 28.80
C LYS A 158 8.33 17.98 27.70
N PRO A 159 9.39 17.45 27.06
CA PRO A 159 9.26 16.41 26.05
C PRO A 159 8.56 15.18 26.62
N GLN A 160 7.58 14.66 25.88
CA GLN A 160 6.82 13.49 26.30
C GLN A 160 7.16 12.29 25.42
N PRO A 161 7.56 11.15 25.99
CA PRO A 161 7.65 9.91 25.23
C PRO A 161 6.24 9.48 24.82
N LYS A 162 6.07 9.19 23.53
CA LYS A 162 4.79 8.80 22.95
C LYS A 162 4.98 7.60 22.04
N VAL A 163 3.97 6.73 22.06
CA VAL A 163 3.89 5.54 21.22
C VAL A 163 2.60 5.63 20.41
N TYR A 164 2.73 5.50 19.09
CA TYR A 164 1.61 5.54 18.16
C TYR A 164 1.50 4.23 17.39
N LEU A 165 0.28 3.71 17.27
CA LEU A 165 -0.07 2.64 16.34
C LEU A 165 -0.75 3.26 15.13
N VAL A 166 -0.13 3.07 13.97
CA VAL A 166 -0.63 3.52 12.67
C VAL A 166 -1.16 2.31 11.94
N HIS A 167 -2.43 2.37 11.54
CA HIS A 167 -3.09 1.32 10.77
C HIS A 167 -3.38 1.83 9.37
N PHE A 168 -3.04 1.02 8.38
CA PHE A 168 -3.33 1.24 6.99
C PHE A 168 -4.33 0.20 6.48
N SER A 169 -4.87 0.44 5.28
CA SER A 169 -5.53 -0.57 4.45
C SER A 169 -4.89 -0.57 3.09
N PHE A 170 -4.57 -1.74 2.56
CA PHE A 170 -4.04 -1.87 1.22
C PHE A 170 -5.10 -2.46 0.27
N HIS A 171 -5.48 -1.68 -0.74
CA HIS A 171 -6.44 -2.10 -1.76
C HIS A 171 -5.96 -1.71 -3.16
N HIS A 172 -5.78 -2.71 -4.04
CA HIS A 172 -5.41 -2.53 -5.46
C HIS A 172 -4.19 -1.59 -5.68
N GLY A 173 -3.09 -1.83 -4.97
CA GLY A 173 -1.88 -1.02 -5.11
C GLY A 173 -1.92 0.34 -4.40
N LEU A 174 -3.00 0.68 -3.69
CA LEU A 174 -3.12 1.92 -2.92
C LEU A 174 -3.12 1.62 -1.42
N LEU A 175 -2.19 2.23 -0.70
CA LEU A 175 -2.13 2.21 0.76
C LEU A 175 -2.82 3.44 1.32
N SER A 176 -3.93 3.24 2.04
CA SER A 176 -4.71 4.30 2.67
C SER A 176 -4.60 4.24 4.19
N LEU A 177 -4.52 5.40 4.83
CA LEU A 177 -4.47 5.55 6.28
C LEU A 177 -5.87 5.34 6.87
N LYS A 178 -5.98 4.40 7.81
CA LYS A 178 -7.23 4.09 8.49
C LYS A 178 -7.33 4.76 9.86
N SER A 179 -6.27 4.70 10.65
CA SER A 179 -6.24 5.31 11.98
C SER A 179 -4.83 5.53 12.49
N ILE A 180 -4.67 6.55 13.34
CA ILE A 180 -3.49 6.79 14.16
C ILE A 180 -3.96 6.82 15.60
N LEU A 181 -3.54 5.85 16.41
CA LEU A 181 -3.94 5.71 17.81
C LEU A 181 -2.72 5.87 18.71
N GLU A 182 -2.86 6.68 19.77
CA GLU A 182 -1.86 6.76 20.82
C GLU A 182 -2.02 5.55 21.76
N VAL A 183 -0.93 4.80 21.97
CA VAL A 183 -0.89 3.76 22.99
C VAL A 183 -0.50 4.43 24.28
N VAL A 184 -1.48 4.63 25.15
CA VAL A 184 -1.22 5.02 26.54
C VAL A 184 -0.83 3.73 27.26
N ASP A 185 0.47 3.43 27.32
CA ASP A 185 0.94 2.38 28.22
C ASP A 185 0.56 2.79 29.64
N ALA A 186 -0.41 2.07 30.20
CA ALA A 186 -0.68 2.04 31.62
C ALA A 186 0.50 1.33 32.29
N HIS A 187 1.43 2.13 32.81
CA HIS A 187 2.28 1.70 33.92
C HIS A 187 1.66 2.16 35.23
#